data_AF-A0A662MNY1-F1
#
_entry.id   AF-A0A662MNY1-F1
#
_cell.length_a   1.000
_cell.length_b   1.000
_cell.length_c   1.000
_cell.angle_alpha   90.00
_cell.angle_beta   90.00
_cell.angle_gamma   90.00
#
_symmetry.space_group_name_H-M   'P 1'
#
loop_
_entity.id
_entity.type
_entity.pdbx_description
1 polymer ?
#
loop_
_entity_poly.entity_id
_entity_poly.type
_entity_poly.pdbx_seq_one_letter_code
_entity_poly.pdbx_strand_id
1 'polypeptide(L)'
;KGEKIFEMISAVRRWKNTERIPLGEEITAVSIAGDISLNAEEMRDFKEAVRARQVRAARIEDLKETILDIKLKFNLLGPVYKEKTSEITRFVKEGRWREQREYLAKGFIKVPVKGEDVTVPEDYFEVVKGWTLEGRDVNKVKAGSTLLLIEK
;
A
#
# COMPACT_ATOMS: atom_id res chain seq x y z
N LYS A 1 -23.49 -3.44 19.09
CA LYS A 1 -22.01 -3.46 19.01
C LYS A 1 -21.49 -4.75 18.38
N GLY A 2 -21.92 -5.93 18.86
CA GLY A 2 -21.53 -7.23 18.28
C GLY A 2 -21.75 -7.36 16.77
N GLU A 3 -22.87 -6.84 16.24
CA GLU A 3 -23.14 -6.84 14.80
C GLU A 3 -22.08 -6.06 13.98
N LYS A 4 -21.67 -4.88 14.45
CA LYS A 4 -20.60 -4.10 13.81
C LYS A 4 -19.25 -4.82 13.88
N ILE A 5 -18.94 -5.49 14.98
CA ILE A 5 -17.72 -6.29 15.12
C ILE A 5 -17.73 -7.46 14.13
N PHE A 6 -18.85 -8.18 14.03
CA PHE A 6 -19.03 -9.25 13.06
C PHE A 6 -18.88 -8.77 11.61
N GLU A 7 -19.41 -7.58 11.30
CA GLU A 7 -19.26 -6.97 10.00
C GLU A 7 -17.79 -6.65 9.67
N MET A 8 -17.06 -6.07 10.63
CA MET A 8 -15.63 -5.80 10.49
C MET A 8 -14.83 -7.09 10.26
N ILE A 9 -15.08 -8.15 11.04
CA ILE A 9 -14.41 -9.45 10.88
C ILE A 9 -14.68 -9.99 9.47
N SER A 10 -15.94 -9.95 9.05
CA SER A 10 -16.35 -10.41 7.73
C SER A 10 -15.69 -9.60 6.61
N ALA A 11 -15.54 -8.29 6.77
CA ALA A 11 -14.86 -7.42 5.82
C ALA A 11 -13.37 -7.77 5.69
N VAL A 12 -12.66 -8.00 6.80
CA VAL A 12 -11.26 -8.43 6.76
C VAL A 12 -11.11 -9.80 6.09
N ARG A 13 -12.00 -10.77 6.38
CA ARG A 13 -11.96 -12.09 5.75
C ARG A 13 -12.22 -12.03 4.24
N ARG A 14 -13.19 -11.22 3.81
CA ARG A 14 -13.45 -10.98 2.37
C ARG A 14 -12.26 -10.33 1.67
N TRP A 15 -11.64 -9.35 2.32
CA TRP A 15 -10.44 -8.72 1.80
C TRP A 15 -9.28 -9.72 1.68
N LYS A 16 -9.00 -10.53 2.71
CA LYS A 16 -7.99 -11.59 2.65
C LYS A 16 -8.22 -12.51 1.45
N ASN A 17 -9.46 -12.96 1.25
CA ASN A 17 -9.81 -13.81 0.12
C ASN A 17 -9.58 -13.10 -1.24
N THR A 18 -9.95 -11.82 -1.36
CA THR A 18 -9.73 -11.01 -2.57
C THR A 18 -8.25 -10.86 -2.89
N GLU A 19 -7.43 -10.66 -1.85
CA GLU A 19 -5.97 -10.55 -1.95
C GLU A 19 -5.26 -11.92 -2.02
N ARG A 20 -6.03 -13.02 -2.08
CA ARG A 20 -5.52 -14.41 -2.05
C ARG A 20 -4.64 -14.73 -0.83
N ILE A 21 -4.92 -14.08 0.29
CA ILE A 21 -4.30 -14.32 1.59
C ILE A 21 -5.12 -15.39 2.35
N PRO A 22 -4.51 -16.46 2.85
CA PRO A 22 -5.17 -17.43 3.74
C PRO A 22 -5.81 -16.76 4.95
N LEU A 23 -7.01 -17.18 5.35
CA LEU A 23 -7.72 -16.57 6.48
C LEU A 23 -6.91 -16.62 7.79
N GLY A 24 -6.14 -17.70 7.98
CA GLY A 24 -5.27 -17.93 9.14
C GLY A 24 -3.95 -17.16 9.12
N GLU A 25 -3.56 -16.58 7.98
CA GLU A 25 -2.33 -15.81 7.83
C GLU A 25 -2.38 -14.56 8.71
N GLU A 26 -1.30 -14.31 9.43
CA GLU A 26 -1.21 -13.17 10.33
C GLU A 26 -0.94 -11.88 9.54
N ILE A 27 -1.72 -10.84 9.78
CA ILE A 27 -1.49 -9.49 9.23
C ILE A 27 -0.84 -8.58 10.27
N THR A 28 -0.07 -7.61 9.82
CA THR A 28 0.68 -6.73 10.72
C THR A 28 -0.24 -5.87 11.60
N ALA A 29 -1.17 -5.12 11.01
CA ALA A 29 -2.09 -4.30 11.81
C ALA A 29 -3.43 -4.05 11.13
N VAL A 30 -4.46 -3.85 11.96
CA VAL A 30 -5.74 -3.27 11.54
C VAL A 30 -5.99 -2.01 12.33
N SER A 31 -6.05 -0.87 11.63
CA SER A 31 -6.45 0.39 12.23
C SER A 31 -7.91 0.68 11.91
N ILE A 32 -8.71 0.97 12.93
CA ILE A 32 -10.15 1.18 12.82
C ILE A 32 -10.40 2.68 12.81
N ALA A 33 -10.93 3.20 11.70
CA ALA A 33 -11.34 4.58 11.55
C ALA A 33 -12.86 4.68 11.39
N GLY A 34 -13.51 5.50 12.22
CA GLY A 34 -14.96 5.74 12.19
C GLY A 34 -15.62 5.71 13.57
N ASP A 35 -16.95 5.77 13.60
CA ASP A 35 -17.74 6.03 14.81
C ASP A 35 -17.90 4.84 15.76
N ILE A 36 -17.00 3.86 15.71
CA ILE A 36 -17.02 2.72 16.63
C ILE A 36 -15.84 2.78 17.58
N SER A 37 -16.15 2.86 18.88
CA SER A 37 -15.18 2.67 19.96
C SER A 37 -15.33 1.27 20.52
N LEU A 38 -14.28 0.45 20.35
CA LEU A 38 -14.15 -0.85 20.98
C LEU A 38 -13.43 -0.69 22.32
N ASN A 39 -13.87 -1.42 23.35
CA ASN A 39 -13.11 -1.56 24.58
C ASN A 39 -11.92 -2.52 24.40
N ALA A 40 -11.07 -2.67 25.43
CA ALA A 40 -9.87 -3.49 25.35
C ALA A 40 -10.15 -4.98 25.06
N GLU A 41 -11.24 -5.53 25.61
CA GLU A 41 -11.65 -6.92 25.38
C GLU A 41 -12.15 -7.10 23.94
N GLU A 42 -13.03 -6.22 23.47
CA GLU A 42 -13.54 -6.22 22.09
C GLU A 42 -12.40 -6.06 21.06
N MET A 43 -11.39 -5.23 21.35
CA MET A 43 -10.20 -5.10 20.50
C MET A 43 -9.37 -6.39 20.46
N ARG A 44 -9.21 -7.07 21.60
CA ARG A 44 -8.50 -8.35 21.69
C ARG A 44 -9.23 -9.44 20.90
N ASP A 45 -10.53 -9.57 21.11
CA ASP A 45 -11.34 -10.58 20.43
C ASP A 45 -11.36 -10.35 18.92
N PHE A 46 -11.48 -9.08 18.50
CA PHE A 46 -11.38 -8.71 17.09
C PHE A 46 -10.00 -9.05 16.51
N LYS A 47 -8.92 -8.69 17.21
CA LYS A 47 -7.52 -8.99 16.83
C LYS A 47 -7.32 -10.49 16.59
N GLU A 48 -7.80 -11.33 17.50
CA GLU A 48 -7.69 -12.79 17.39
C GLU A 48 -8.52 -13.32 16.22
N ALA A 49 -9.76 -12.86 16.07
CA ALA A 49 -10.68 -13.31 15.03
C ALA A 49 -10.20 -13.02 13.60
N VAL A 50 -9.46 -11.93 13.41
CA VAL A 50 -8.89 -11.53 12.11
C VAL A 50 -7.43 -11.92 11.92
N ARG A 51 -6.79 -12.49 12.96
CA ARG A 51 -5.36 -12.85 12.97
C ARG A 51 -4.48 -11.64 12.68
N ALA A 52 -4.57 -10.58 13.48
CA ALA A 52 -3.69 -9.41 13.38
C ALA A 52 -2.68 -9.37 14.54
N ARG A 53 -1.47 -8.84 14.32
CA ARG A 53 -0.52 -8.58 15.44
C ARG A 53 -1.00 -7.41 16.28
N GLN A 54 -1.51 -6.37 15.64
CA GLN A 54 -1.98 -5.15 16.29
C GLN A 54 -3.37 -4.72 15.79
N VAL A 55 -4.19 -4.22 16.71
CA VAL A 55 -5.42 -3.48 16.41
C VAL A 55 -5.33 -2.14 17.13
N ARG A 56 -5.68 -1.05 16.44
CA ARG A 56 -5.65 0.31 17.00
C ARG A 56 -6.77 1.17 16.45
N ALA A 57 -7.14 2.22 17.16
CA ALA A 57 -7.94 3.29 16.59
C ALA A 57 -7.07 4.14 15.66
N ALA A 58 -7.65 4.63 14.56
CA ALA A 58 -7.04 5.61 13.69
C ALA A 58 -8.07 6.67 13.31
N ARG A 59 -7.57 7.84 12.92
CA ARG A 59 -8.40 8.91 12.38
C ARG A 59 -8.27 8.92 10.86
N ILE A 60 -9.35 9.26 10.18
CA ILE A 60 -9.37 9.24 8.71
C ILE A 60 -8.48 10.36 8.13
N GLU A 61 -8.26 11.44 8.88
CA GLU A 61 -7.42 12.57 8.49
C GLU A 61 -5.94 12.21 8.41
N ASP A 62 -5.51 11.14 9.10
CA ASP A 62 -4.12 10.67 9.09
C ASP A 62 -3.81 9.80 7.84
N LEU A 63 -4.85 9.49 7.05
CA LEU A 63 -4.77 8.69 5.83
C LEU A 63 -4.39 9.55 4.61
N LYS A 64 -3.31 9.18 3.92
CA LYS A 64 -2.79 9.95 2.77
C LYS A 64 -2.71 9.07 1.53
N GLU A 65 -3.18 9.59 0.41
CA GLU A 65 -2.90 8.98 -0.89
C GLU A 65 -1.44 9.28 -1.27
N THR A 66 -0.69 8.26 -1.68
CA THR A 66 0.70 8.40 -2.11
C THR A 66 1.03 7.38 -3.20
N ILE A 67 2.15 7.61 -3.88
CA ILE A 67 2.74 6.62 -4.77
C ILE A 67 3.39 5.53 -3.91
N LEU A 68 2.97 4.29 -4.09
CA LEU A 68 3.51 3.11 -3.39
C LEU A 68 4.66 2.49 -4.18
N ASP A 69 4.49 2.41 -5.50
CA ASP A 69 5.41 1.70 -6.39
C ASP A 69 5.42 2.29 -7.80
N ILE A 70 6.44 1.95 -8.58
CA ILE A 70 6.56 2.23 -10.00
C ILE A 70 6.76 0.89 -10.73
N LYS A 71 5.86 0.55 -11.65
CA LYS A 71 5.98 -0.64 -12.49
C LYS A 71 6.55 -0.27 -13.84
N LEU A 72 7.71 -0.84 -14.17
CA LEU A 72 8.36 -0.61 -15.47
C LEU A 72 7.69 -1.41 -16.59
N LYS A 73 7.47 -0.76 -17.74
CA LYS A 73 6.96 -1.40 -18.97
C LYS A 73 8.13 -1.95 -19.78
N PHE A 74 8.60 -3.13 -19.41
CA PHE A 74 9.80 -3.76 -20.00
C PHE A 74 9.75 -3.93 -21.53
N ASN A 75 8.55 -4.13 -22.09
CA ASN A 75 8.32 -4.21 -23.53
C ASN A 75 8.67 -2.91 -24.28
N LEU A 76 8.58 -1.75 -23.61
CA LEU A 76 8.97 -0.46 -24.17
C LEU A 76 10.40 -0.09 -23.78
N LEU A 77 10.79 -0.39 -22.53
CA LEU A 77 12.09 -0.04 -21.98
C LEU A 77 13.24 -0.78 -22.68
N GLY A 78 13.11 -2.08 -22.89
CA GLY A 78 14.17 -2.92 -23.45
C GLY A 78 14.68 -2.46 -24.83
N PRO A 79 13.79 -2.25 -25.82
CA PRO A 79 14.19 -1.78 -27.15
C PRO A 79 14.92 -0.44 -27.16
N VAL A 80 14.51 0.49 -26.28
CA VAL A 80 15.00 1.87 -26.26
C VAL A 80 16.27 2.02 -25.44
N TYR A 81 16.29 1.46 -24.22
CA TYR A 81 17.36 1.66 -23.25
C TYR A 81 18.39 0.52 -23.24
N LYS A 82 18.10 -0.62 -23.88
CA LYS A 82 19.03 -1.74 -24.09
C LYS A 82 19.75 -2.14 -22.78
N GLU A 83 21.07 -2.09 -22.76
CA GLU A 83 21.92 -2.38 -21.59
C GLU A 83 21.61 -1.53 -20.34
N LYS A 84 21.12 -0.28 -20.53
CA LYS A 84 20.76 0.63 -19.43
C LYS A 84 19.51 0.18 -18.67
N THR A 85 18.71 -0.74 -19.24
CA THR A 85 17.48 -1.28 -18.62
C THR A 85 17.75 -1.92 -17.26
N SER A 86 18.90 -2.59 -17.11
CA SER A 86 19.26 -3.26 -15.86
C SER A 86 19.44 -2.26 -14.70
N GLU A 87 20.11 -1.14 -14.94
CA GLU A 87 20.32 -0.07 -13.96
C GLU A 87 19.01 0.68 -13.64
N ILE A 88 18.17 0.95 -14.64
CA ILE A 88 16.82 1.52 -14.44
C ILE A 88 15.96 0.61 -13.57
N THR A 89 15.98 -0.70 -13.84
CA THR A 89 15.24 -1.69 -13.05
C THR A 89 15.72 -1.72 -11.61
N ARG A 90 17.04 -1.69 -11.40
CA ARG A 90 17.63 -1.67 -10.07
C ARG A 90 17.23 -0.41 -9.30
N PHE A 91 17.33 0.76 -9.94
CA PHE A 91 16.93 2.03 -9.35
C PHE A 91 15.48 2.03 -8.87
N VAL A 92 14.57 1.48 -9.68
CA VAL A 92 13.16 1.38 -9.31
C VAL A 92 12.93 0.39 -8.17
N LYS A 93 13.55 -0.79 -8.23
CA LYS A 93 13.43 -1.83 -7.18
C LYS A 93 13.98 -1.38 -5.83
N GLU A 94 15.05 -0.60 -5.82
CA GLU A 94 15.64 -0.03 -4.61
C GLU A 94 14.80 1.14 -4.05
N GLY A 95 13.73 1.57 -4.73
CA GLY A 95 12.84 2.62 -4.26
C GLY A 95 13.43 4.03 -4.32
N ARG A 96 14.55 4.22 -5.05
CA ARG A 96 15.28 5.50 -5.12
C ARG A 96 14.49 6.62 -5.79
N TRP A 97 13.45 6.27 -6.56
CA TRP A 97 12.50 7.22 -7.14
C TRP A 97 11.69 7.99 -6.08
N ARG A 98 11.61 7.51 -4.83
CA ARG A 98 10.83 8.17 -3.77
C ARG A 98 11.37 9.56 -3.41
N GLU A 99 12.65 9.79 -3.65
CA GLU A 99 13.30 11.09 -3.48
C GLU A 99 13.01 12.05 -4.65
N GLN A 100 12.44 11.54 -5.75
CA GLN A 100 12.22 12.27 -7.01
C GLN A 100 10.75 12.72 -7.20
N ARG A 101 10.06 13.10 -6.10
CA ARG A 101 8.64 13.49 -6.15
C ARG A 101 8.35 14.59 -7.17
N GLU A 102 9.26 15.56 -7.31
CA GLU A 102 9.12 16.66 -8.27
C GLU A 102 9.19 16.20 -9.73
N TYR A 103 10.04 15.22 -10.04
CA TYR A 103 10.14 14.67 -11.39
C TYR A 103 8.93 13.80 -11.73
N LEU A 104 8.47 13.02 -10.75
CA LEU A 104 7.25 12.22 -10.90
C LEU A 104 6.01 13.09 -11.15
N ALA A 105 5.91 14.24 -10.48
CA ALA A 105 4.85 15.21 -10.75
C ALA A 105 4.93 15.82 -12.16
N LYS A 106 6.11 15.78 -12.80
CA LYS A 106 6.36 16.22 -14.17
C LYS A 106 6.32 15.06 -15.19
N GLY A 107 5.95 13.85 -14.77
CA GLY A 107 5.79 12.70 -15.67
C GLY A 107 7.10 12.00 -16.05
N PHE A 108 8.16 12.07 -15.24
CA PHE A 108 9.39 11.30 -15.50
C PHE A 108 10.17 10.94 -14.23
N ILE A 109 11.14 10.05 -14.36
CA ILE A 109 12.18 9.79 -13.34
C ILE A 109 13.57 9.98 -13.96
N LYS A 110 14.55 10.31 -13.13
CA LYS A 110 15.96 10.38 -13.53
C LYS A 110 16.73 9.23 -12.92
N VAL A 111 17.38 8.45 -13.76
CA VAL A 111 18.17 7.30 -13.33
C VAL A 111 19.65 7.58 -13.59
N PRO A 112 20.51 7.62 -12.57
CA PRO A 112 21.94 7.68 -12.77
C PRO A 112 22.43 6.34 -13.32
N VAL A 113 22.93 6.34 -14.55
CA VAL A 113 23.45 5.17 -15.27
C VAL A 113 24.90 5.47 -15.66
N LYS A 114 25.86 4.74 -15.06
CA LYS A 114 27.31 4.93 -15.31
C LYS A 114 27.80 6.40 -15.24
N GLY A 115 27.20 7.22 -14.37
CA GLY A 115 27.56 8.64 -14.21
C GLY A 115 26.79 9.62 -15.10
N GLU A 116 25.86 9.14 -15.93
CA GLU A 116 24.94 9.97 -16.72
C GLU A 116 23.51 9.89 -16.17
N ASP A 117 22.79 11.02 -16.16
CA ASP A 117 21.37 11.03 -15.81
C ASP A 117 20.51 10.66 -17.02
N VAL A 118 19.94 9.44 -17.00
CA VAL A 118 18.98 8.97 -18.00
C VAL A 118 17.57 9.38 -17.57
N THR A 119 16.88 10.14 -18.42
CA THR A 119 15.46 10.47 -18.19
C THR A 119 14.58 9.35 -18.74
N VAL A 120 13.70 8.83 -17.88
CA VAL A 120 12.68 7.83 -18.23
C VAL A 120 11.32 8.50 -18.09
N PRO A 121 10.59 8.77 -19.19
CA PRO A 121 9.27 9.38 -19.13
C PRO A 121 8.20 8.35 -18.72
N GLU A 122 7.04 8.85 -18.28
CA GLU A 122 5.91 8.06 -17.76
C GLU A 122 5.36 7.05 -18.77
N ASP A 123 5.59 7.25 -20.07
CA ASP A 123 5.25 6.27 -21.10
C ASP A 123 5.87 4.90 -20.83
N TYR A 124 7.02 4.84 -20.14
CA TYR A 124 7.77 3.62 -19.85
C TYR A 124 7.47 3.01 -18.47
N PHE A 125 6.59 3.62 -17.68
CA PHE A 125 6.23 3.08 -16.38
C PHE A 125 4.76 3.34 -16.01
N GLU A 126 4.33 2.73 -14.92
CA GLU A 126 3.02 2.94 -14.32
C GLU A 126 3.23 3.30 -12.87
N VAL A 127 2.60 4.41 -12.45
CA VAL A 127 2.61 4.86 -11.06
C VAL A 127 1.52 4.12 -10.30
N VAL A 128 1.92 3.27 -9.37
CA VAL A 128 0.98 2.57 -8.49
C VAL A 128 0.69 3.46 -7.30
N LYS A 129 -0.50 4.06 -7.28
CA LYS A 129 -1.00 4.82 -6.14
C LYS A 129 -1.66 3.90 -5.11
N GLY A 130 -1.64 4.34 -3.87
CA GLY A 130 -2.35 3.70 -2.78
C GLY A 130 -2.39 4.59 -1.57
N TRP A 131 -2.60 3.99 -0.41
CA TRP A 131 -2.86 4.72 0.82
C TRP A 131 -1.79 4.42 1.85
N THR A 132 -1.38 5.44 2.57
CA THR A 132 -0.51 5.30 3.73
C THR A 132 -1.17 5.87 4.97
N LEU A 133 -0.97 5.20 6.10
CA LEU A 133 -1.31 5.69 7.42
C LEU A 133 0.00 5.86 8.19
N GLU A 134 0.32 7.10 8.56
CA GLU A 134 1.58 7.44 9.25
C GLU A 134 2.82 6.92 8.49
N GLY A 135 2.78 6.97 7.15
CA GLY A 135 3.88 6.50 6.29
C GLY A 135 3.94 5.00 6.04
N ARG A 136 2.97 4.22 6.56
CA ARG A 136 2.87 2.77 6.33
C ARG A 136 1.80 2.45 5.32
N ASP A 137 2.10 1.60 4.35
CA ASP A 137 1.19 1.19 3.30
C ASP A 137 -0.01 0.44 3.89
N VAL A 138 -1.21 0.88 3.53
CA VAL A 138 -2.46 0.29 4.03
C VAL A 138 -3.46 0.06 2.90
N ASN A 139 -4.22 -1.02 3.01
CA ASN A 139 -5.42 -1.24 2.22
C ASN A 139 -6.64 -0.66 2.94
N LYS A 140 -7.50 0.04 2.18
CA LYS A 140 -8.79 0.53 2.67
C LYS A 140 -9.86 -0.53 2.50
N VAL A 141 -10.50 -0.94 3.58
CA VAL A 141 -11.59 -1.92 3.57
C VAL A 141 -12.81 -1.34 4.30
N LYS A 142 -13.93 -1.23 3.60
CA LYS A 142 -15.18 -0.71 4.18
C LYS A 142 -15.97 -1.83 4.88
N ALA A 143 -16.41 -1.56 6.09
CA ALA A 143 -17.33 -2.38 6.89
C ALA A 143 -18.45 -1.48 7.39
N GLY A 144 -19.56 -1.41 6.64
CA GLY A 144 -20.67 -0.50 6.95
C GLY A 144 -20.21 0.97 6.95
N SER A 145 -20.37 1.63 8.09
CA SER A 145 -19.90 3.01 8.32
C SER A 145 -18.45 3.09 8.80
N THR A 146 -17.79 1.95 9.06
CA THR A 146 -16.41 1.89 9.56
C THR A 146 -15.44 1.64 8.42
N LEU A 147 -14.30 2.33 8.44
CA LEU A 147 -13.19 2.11 7.54
C LEU A 147 -12.07 1.37 8.29
N LEU A 148 -11.70 0.21 7.78
CA LEU A 148 -10.56 -0.56 8.25
C LEU A 148 -9.35 -0.25 7.36
N LEU A 149 -8.23 0.08 7.98
CA LEU A 149 -6.96 0.34 7.33
C LEU A 149 -6.03 -0.82 7.67
N ILE A 150 -5.78 -1.68 6.70
CA ILE A 150 -5.09 -2.95 6.91
C ILE A 150 -3.64 -2.83 6.41
N GLU A 151 -2.70 -3.00 7.33
CA GLU A 151 -1.27 -3.12 7.09
C GLU A 151 -0.93 -4.62 6.97
N LYS A 152 -0.41 -5.04 5.81
CA LYS A 152 -0.01 -6.42 5.55
C LYS A 152 1.31 -6.71 6.27
#